data_AF-F7B611-F1
#
_entry.id   AF-F7B611-F1
#
_cell.length_a   1.000
_cell.length_b   1.000
_cell.length_c   1.000
_cell.angle_alpha   90.00
_cell.angle_beta   90.00
_cell.angle_gamma   90.00
#
_symmetry.space_group_name_H-M   'P 1'
#
loop_
_entity.id
_entity.type
_entity.pdbx_description
1 polymer ?
#
loop_
_entity_poly.entity_id
_entity_poly.type
_entity_poly.pdbx_seq_one_letter_code
_entity_poly.pdbx_strand_id
1 'polypeptide(L)'
;MLLRKRCRLLLCQLQVVMLMFGLLLVLVIVAILNPEAQREDKPQDFQYYYEGGGHGWAGEDLVQERAEESNHFKVELLSPLSSLREEGLIAIGMSGPERNFDKVPRKMYRIVKQLKRKNEETSPSLVLRSELNTNGFDEEVSKNIPLHRIIPDGRHPECLQQNYGEKLPIASVIICFHNEGWSTLLRTVHSVLDNSPRTFLKEIILVDDLSHQEHLKSALSEYISRIGGVKLIRSNKRLGVIGGRMLGAARATGEVLIFMDSHCECHPGWLEPLLSRIMHNRNRIVSPVIDFIDWKTFEYSHSSLLQQGVFDWKLDFHWVPLPEHEEKVRQSPIIPFRSPVIPGYVLASDRHYFQNIGGFDTGINSWGVETTELSIRVWLCGGSVEIVPCSRVGHAYQNHTMHNSVQNEDVLRSKVRTAELWMDSYKAIFYRNVGNSLLNRIQESDINEHEQLRQRLGCKRFQWFLANVYPEINMSTSTLESSGQLFNAGFGLCMTHTFRERLFVTPVKLSSCDENGNQVFEYNSVNEIRLTSVPLCLTVRHEQISFENCTTSKPAASRLWHFGQETRQQSIVHNQCSTR
;
A
#
# COMPACT_ATOMS: atom_id res chain seq x y z
N MET A 1 -49.13 31.97 -47.20
CA MET A 1 -49.94 30.89 -46.61
C MET A 1 -49.48 30.65 -45.17
N LEU A 2 -50.22 31.18 -44.20
CA LEU A 2 -50.09 30.92 -42.76
C LEU A 2 -51.13 29.87 -42.39
N LEU A 3 -50.74 28.64 -42.04
CA LEU A 3 -51.55 27.70 -41.24
C LEU A 3 -50.80 26.37 -41.00
N ARG A 4 -50.44 26.11 -39.72
CA ARG A 4 -50.30 24.80 -39.02
C ARG A 4 -49.11 24.77 -38.05
N LYS A 5 -49.25 25.42 -36.88
CA LYS A 5 -48.40 25.16 -35.70
C LYS A 5 -49.17 25.32 -34.36
N ARG A 6 -50.38 24.75 -34.24
CA ARG A 6 -51.13 24.78 -32.96
C ARG A 6 -51.56 23.43 -32.39
N CYS A 7 -51.25 22.29 -33.01
CA CYS A 7 -51.77 20.99 -32.56
C CYS A 7 -50.77 20.06 -31.82
N ARG A 8 -49.52 20.47 -31.54
CA ARG A 8 -48.54 19.63 -30.84
C ARG A 8 -48.26 20.02 -29.39
N LEU A 9 -48.74 21.18 -28.92
CA LEU A 9 -48.46 21.67 -27.57
C LEU A 9 -49.41 21.04 -26.52
N LEU A 10 -50.67 20.81 -26.87
CA LEU A 10 -51.66 20.23 -25.94
C LEU A 10 -51.36 18.76 -25.58
N LEU A 11 -50.88 17.97 -26.54
CA LEU A 11 -50.59 16.56 -26.30
C LEU A 11 -49.39 16.35 -25.37
N CYS A 12 -48.41 17.26 -25.44
CA CYS A 12 -47.21 17.23 -24.60
C CYS A 12 -47.53 17.67 -23.16
N GLN A 13 -48.41 18.66 -22.97
CA GLN A 13 -48.86 19.07 -21.64
C GLN A 13 -49.69 17.99 -20.94
N LEU A 14 -50.54 17.26 -21.68
CA LEU A 14 -51.31 16.16 -21.10
C LEU A 14 -50.42 14.99 -20.65
N GLN A 15 -49.35 14.69 -21.40
CA GLN A 15 -48.39 13.64 -21.03
C GLN A 15 -47.59 14.00 -19.77
N VAL A 16 -47.20 15.27 -19.61
CA VAL A 16 -46.50 15.74 -18.41
C VAL A 16 -47.42 15.69 -17.18
N VAL A 17 -48.69 16.08 -17.32
CA VAL A 17 -49.66 16.01 -16.22
C VAL A 17 -49.92 14.57 -15.78
N MET A 18 -50.03 13.63 -16.72
CA MET A 18 -50.21 12.20 -16.42
C MET A 18 -48.98 11.59 -15.73
N LEU A 19 -47.76 11.99 -16.12
CA LEU A 19 -46.52 11.57 -15.46
C LEU A 19 -46.44 12.09 -14.02
N MET A 20 -46.81 13.36 -13.79
CA MET A 20 -46.83 13.94 -12.45
C MET A 20 -47.86 13.26 -11.54
N PHE A 21 -49.03 12.90 -12.08
CA PHE A 21 -50.04 12.13 -11.34
C PHE A 21 -49.56 10.72 -10.98
N GLY A 22 -48.87 10.05 -11.90
CA GLY A 22 -48.27 8.73 -11.65
C GLY A 22 -47.21 8.77 -10.55
N LEU A 23 -46.36 9.81 -10.56
CA LEU A 23 -45.32 9.98 -9.55
C LEU A 23 -45.90 10.28 -8.16
N LEU A 24 -46.98 11.08 -8.10
CA LEU A 24 -47.71 11.36 -6.87
C LEU A 24 -48.35 10.08 -6.29
N LEU A 25 -48.93 9.24 -7.14
CA LEU A 25 -49.54 7.98 -6.71
C LEU A 25 -48.50 7.02 -6.11
N VAL A 26 -47.30 6.94 -6.72
CA VAL A 26 -46.19 6.13 -6.20
C VAL A 26 -45.72 6.65 -4.84
N LEU A 27 -45.59 7.96 -4.67
CA LEU A 27 -45.19 8.56 -3.39
C LEU A 27 -46.22 8.30 -2.28
N VAL A 28 -47.52 8.35 -2.60
CA VAL A 28 -48.59 8.01 -1.65
C VAL A 28 -48.53 6.53 -1.27
N ILE A 29 -48.30 5.63 -2.23
CA ILE A 29 -48.14 4.20 -1.96
C ILE A 29 -46.91 3.95 -1.07
N VAL A 30 -45.79 4.61 -1.34
CA VAL A 30 -44.57 4.50 -0.50
C VAL A 30 -44.81 5.03 0.93
N ALA A 31 -45.57 6.11 1.09
CA ALA A 31 -45.92 6.67 2.39
C ALA A 31 -46.89 5.77 3.18
N ILE A 32 -47.79 5.06 2.50
CA ILE A 32 -48.71 4.10 3.15
C ILE A 32 -47.99 2.80 3.53
N LEU A 33 -47.02 2.36 2.72
CA LEU A 33 -46.29 1.11 2.94
C LEU A 33 -45.15 1.21 3.98
N ASN A 34 -44.84 2.39 4.48
CA ASN A 34 -43.74 2.59 5.44
C ASN A 34 -44.15 3.50 6.62
N PRO A 35 -44.96 3.00 7.57
CA PRO A 35 -45.24 3.73 8.79
C PRO A 35 -44.07 3.52 9.77
N GLU A 36 -43.54 4.62 10.29
CA GLU A 36 -42.62 4.75 11.44
C GLU A 36 -41.18 5.19 11.11
N ALA A 37 -40.92 6.49 11.30
CA ALA A 37 -39.88 6.97 12.23
C ALA A 37 -40.00 8.50 12.39
N GLN A 38 -41.09 8.97 13.01
CA GLN A 38 -41.07 10.21 13.77
C GLN A 38 -41.52 9.88 15.20
N ARG A 39 -40.56 9.89 16.12
CA ARG A 39 -40.80 10.19 17.53
C ARG A 39 -39.53 10.82 18.11
N GLU A 40 -39.57 12.14 18.19
CA GLU A 40 -38.88 12.87 19.24
C GLU A 40 -39.51 12.48 20.58
N ASP A 41 -38.70 12.16 21.58
CA ASP A 41 -39.03 12.47 22.97
C ASP A 41 -37.74 12.72 23.77
N LYS A 42 -37.79 13.81 24.53
CA LYS A 42 -36.74 14.36 25.40
C LYS A 42 -36.82 13.73 26.81
N PRO A 43 -35.85 14.00 27.72
CA PRO A 43 -35.37 13.04 28.71
C PRO A 43 -36.21 12.99 29.98
N GLN A 44 -36.20 11.84 30.65
CA GLN A 44 -36.60 11.73 32.06
C GLN A 44 -35.42 11.26 32.90
N ASP A 45 -35.09 12.11 33.88
CA ASP A 45 -34.34 11.78 35.09
C ASP A 45 -34.91 10.54 35.77
N PHE A 46 -34.05 9.58 36.13
CA PHE A 46 -34.28 8.75 37.30
C PHE A 46 -32.95 8.48 38.01
N GLN A 47 -32.85 9.06 39.19
CA GLN A 47 -31.79 8.90 40.17
C GLN A 47 -32.31 7.96 41.25
N TYR A 48 -31.63 6.83 41.49
CA TYR A 48 -31.72 6.10 42.76
C TYR A 48 -30.37 5.45 43.09
N TYR A 49 -29.86 5.82 44.28
CA TYR A 49 -28.77 5.22 45.03
C TYR A 49 -29.18 3.85 45.62
N TYR A 50 -28.25 2.88 45.73
CA TYR A 50 -27.60 2.44 46.99
C TYR A 50 -26.78 1.12 46.82
N GLU A 51 -25.51 1.21 47.23
CA GLU A 51 -24.63 0.26 47.96
C GLU A 51 -24.63 -1.27 47.76
N GLY A 52 -23.41 -1.83 47.65
CA GLY A 52 -22.81 -2.55 48.79
C GLY A 52 -22.38 -4.02 48.62
N GLY A 53 -21.06 -4.27 48.80
CA GLY A 53 -20.46 -5.54 49.29
C GLY A 53 -20.19 -6.63 48.23
N GLY A 54 -19.07 -7.36 48.19
CA GLY A 54 -18.04 -7.67 49.19
C GLY A 54 -17.87 -9.20 49.31
N HIS A 55 -16.63 -9.69 49.29
CA HIS A 55 -16.14 -11.11 49.40
C HIS A 55 -16.17 -11.95 48.10
N GLY A 56 -15.12 -12.57 47.57
CA GLY A 56 -13.77 -12.87 48.06
C GLY A 56 -13.73 -14.23 48.77
N TRP A 57 -13.35 -15.32 48.08
CA TRP A 57 -12.63 -16.50 48.62
C TRP A 57 -11.96 -17.30 47.50
N ALA A 58 -10.77 -17.79 47.84
CA ALA A 58 -9.87 -18.63 47.05
C ALA A 58 -10.26 -20.11 47.10
N GLY A 59 -9.74 -20.89 46.15
CA GLY A 59 -9.80 -22.36 46.15
C GLY A 59 -9.03 -22.94 44.96
N GLU A 60 -7.90 -23.57 45.26
CA GLU A 60 -6.99 -24.29 44.35
C GLU A 60 -7.61 -25.57 43.76
N ASP A 61 -6.99 -25.99 42.66
CA ASP A 61 -6.83 -27.35 42.11
C ASP A 61 -8.07 -28.19 41.75
N LEU A 62 -8.18 -28.50 40.45
CA LEU A 62 -8.04 -29.87 39.94
C LEU A 62 -8.03 -29.87 38.41
N VAL A 63 -6.90 -30.32 37.86
CA VAL A 63 -6.73 -30.74 36.48
C VAL A 63 -7.65 -31.92 36.21
N GLN A 64 -8.54 -31.79 35.22
CA GLN A 64 -9.14 -32.95 34.58
C GLN A 64 -9.30 -32.68 33.09
N GLU A 65 -8.42 -33.31 32.30
CA GLU A 65 -8.58 -33.50 30.88
C GLU A 65 -9.94 -34.16 30.62
N ARG A 66 -10.83 -33.46 29.92
CA ARG A 66 -11.98 -34.07 29.28
C ARG A 66 -11.85 -33.83 27.78
N ALA A 67 -11.44 -34.89 27.10
CA ALA A 67 -11.60 -35.03 25.66
C ALA A 67 -13.10 -34.99 25.34
N GLU A 68 -13.53 -33.95 24.63
CA GLU A 68 -14.83 -33.95 23.96
C GLU A 68 -14.59 -34.23 22.47
N GLU A 69 -14.92 -35.47 22.10
CA GLU A 69 -15.17 -35.88 20.72
C GLU A 69 -16.28 -34.99 20.15
N SER A 70 -15.96 -34.20 19.13
CA SER A 70 -16.95 -33.59 18.25
C SER A 70 -16.72 -34.07 16.83
N ASN A 71 -17.76 -34.74 16.33
CA ASN A 71 -17.85 -35.30 14.99
C ASN A 71 -17.68 -34.23 13.91
N HIS A 72 -16.72 -34.50 13.02
CA HIS A 72 -16.74 -34.26 11.58
C HIS A 72 -17.66 -33.13 11.04
N PHE A 73 -17.05 -31.97 10.79
CA PHE A 73 -17.22 -31.27 9.52
C PHE A 73 -15.83 -30.89 9.01
N LYS A 74 -15.24 -31.78 8.20
CA LYS A 74 -13.94 -31.58 7.58
C LYS A 74 -14.10 -30.58 6.44
N VAL A 75 -14.13 -29.29 6.77
CA VAL A 75 -13.80 -28.25 5.80
C VAL A 75 -12.27 -28.29 5.70
N GLU A 76 -11.75 -28.98 4.70
CA GLU A 76 -10.34 -28.84 4.30
C GLU A 76 -10.14 -27.42 3.76
N LEU A 77 -10.03 -26.47 4.69
CA LEU A 77 -9.53 -25.14 4.43
C LEU A 77 -8.01 -25.29 4.38
N LEU A 78 -7.45 -25.37 3.17
CA LEU A 78 -6.03 -25.10 2.93
C LEU A 78 -5.78 -23.63 3.29
N SER A 79 -5.69 -23.34 4.58
CA SER A 79 -5.38 -22.00 5.05
C SER A 79 -3.90 -21.75 4.78
N PRO A 80 -3.50 -20.63 4.15
CA PRO A 80 -2.09 -20.30 3.94
C PRO A 80 -1.29 -20.23 5.24
N LEU A 81 -1.97 -20.11 6.39
CA LEU A 81 -1.37 -20.03 7.71
C LEU A 81 -1.13 -21.40 8.38
N SER A 82 -1.80 -22.48 7.95
CA SER A 82 -1.62 -23.79 8.57
C SER A 82 -0.29 -24.44 8.20
N SER A 83 0.18 -24.27 6.96
CA SER A 83 1.50 -24.78 6.53
C SER A 83 2.66 -24.13 7.30
N LEU A 84 2.55 -22.84 7.62
CA LEU A 84 3.54 -22.09 8.40
C LEU A 84 3.53 -22.41 9.90
N ARG A 85 2.56 -23.19 10.37
CA ARG A 85 2.46 -23.55 11.79
C ARG A 85 3.45 -24.66 12.17
N GLU A 86 3.82 -25.52 11.22
CA GLU A 86 4.55 -26.77 11.44
C GLU A 86 6.02 -26.76 10.94
N GLU A 87 6.40 -25.91 9.99
CA GLU A 87 7.79 -25.87 9.49
C GLU A 87 8.73 -25.00 10.35
N GLY A 88 9.61 -25.65 11.13
CA GLY A 88 10.93 -25.10 11.49
C GLY A 88 11.00 -24.04 12.60
N LEU A 89 10.20 -24.15 13.66
CA LEU A 89 10.15 -23.12 14.73
C LEU A 89 10.67 -23.63 16.08
N ILE A 90 11.56 -22.85 16.69
CA ILE A 90 11.84 -22.91 18.14
C ILE A 90 10.90 -21.91 18.81
N ALA A 91 9.82 -22.39 19.42
CA ALA A 91 9.02 -21.59 20.33
C ALA A 91 9.63 -21.73 21.74
N ILE A 92 10.29 -20.69 22.24
CA ILE A 92 10.68 -20.65 23.66
C ILE A 92 9.50 -20.04 24.43
N GLY A 93 8.57 -20.89 24.86
CA GLY A 93 7.68 -20.57 25.97
C GLY A 93 8.38 -21.00 27.26
N MET A 94 8.81 -20.05 28.08
CA MET A 94 9.35 -20.36 29.41
C MET A 94 8.57 -19.61 30.48
N SER A 95 7.81 -20.39 31.25
CA SER A 95 7.31 -20.04 32.58
C SER A 95 8.46 -20.01 33.58
N GLY A 96 8.59 -18.94 34.39
CA GLY A 96 9.39 -18.97 35.63
C GLY A 96 8.61 -19.62 36.79
N PRO A 97 9.11 -19.67 38.05
CA PRO A 97 10.31 -19.07 38.66
C PRO A 97 11.25 -20.16 39.29
N GLU A 98 12.44 -19.92 39.89
CA GLU A 98 12.74 -19.29 41.18
C GLU A 98 14.26 -19.08 41.41
N ARG A 99 14.58 -18.24 42.40
CA ARG A 99 15.88 -17.68 42.81
C ARG A 99 16.70 -18.63 43.69
N ASN A 100 18.04 -18.52 43.69
CA ASN A 100 18.83 -17.99 44.82
C ASN A 100 20.38 -18.12 44.71
N PHE A 101 21.07 -17.03 45.09
CA PHE A 101 22.42 -16.82 45.69
C PHE A 101 23.66 -17.56 45.11
N ASP A 102 24.89 -17.03 44.97
CA ASP A 102 25.63 -15.99 45.72
C ASP A 102 26.95 -15.53 44.98
N LYS A 103 27.62 -14.54 45.58
CA LYS A 103 28.75 -13.62 45.20
C LYS A 103 30.13 -14.23 44.74
N VAL A 104 30.83 -13.74 43.68
CA VAL A 104 31.97 -12.72 43.56
C VAL A 104 33.40 -13.26 43.95
N PRO A 105 34.59 -12.81 43.41
CA PRO A 105 35.09 -12.51 42.03
C PRO A 105 36.61 -12.89 41.76
N ARG A 106 37.14 -12.42 40.60
CA ARG A 106 38.55 -12.10 40.23
C ARG A 106 39.53 -13.21 39.81
N LYS A 107 40.10 -13.06 38.60
CA LYS A 107 41.50 -12.59 38.44
C LYS A 107 41.82 -12.11 37.01
N MET A 108 42.70 -11.12 37.01
CA MET A 108 43.18 -10.25 35.95
C MET A 108 44.47 -10.80 35.38
N TYR A 109 44.71 -10.67 34.07
CA TYR A 109 46.06 -10.59 33.52
C TYR A 109 46.20 -9.40 32.57
N ARG A 110 47.29 -8.69 32.79
CA ARG A 110 47.70 -7.40 32.23
C ARG A 110 48.94 -7.69 31.38
N ILE A 111 48.97 -7.23 30.13
CA ILE A 111 50.21 -7.14 29.36
C ILE A 111 50.39 -5.69 28.92
N VAL A 112 51.54 -5.12 29.28
CA VAL A 112 52.01 -3.80 28.88
C VAL A 112 53.26 -3.97 28.02
N LYS A 113 53.28 -3.32 26.86
CA LYS A 113 54.42 -2.68 26.14
C LYS A 113 53.87 -2.28 24.76
N GLN A 114 54.21 -1.16 24.11
CA GLN A 114 55.30 -0.20 24.28
C GLN A 114 54.91 1.09 23.52
N LEU A 115 55.28 2.26 24.04
CA LEU A 115 55.13 3.57 23.39
C LEU A 115 56.15 3.76 22.26
N LYS A 116 55.68 4.24 21.08
CA LYS A 116 56.48 5.01 20.11
C LYS A 116 55.72 6.28 19.70
N ARG A 117 56.47 7.38 19.56
CA ARG A 117 56.04 8.79 19.51
C ARG A 117 55.39 9.21 18.18
N LYS A 118 54.39 10.10 18.34
CA LYS A 118 53.93 11.28 17.56
C LYS A 118 54.54 11.57 16.16
N ASN A 119 53.63 11.70 15.19
CA ASN A 119 53.40 12.77 14.19
C ASN A 119 52.36 12.17 13.22
N GLU A 120 51.19 12.71 12.92
CA GLU A 120 50.79 14.02 12.39
C GLU A 120 49.28 14.21 12.62
N GLU A 121 48.84 15.47 12.71
CA GLU A 121 47.43 15.86 12.73
C GLU A 121 46.71 15.36 11.48
N THR A 122 45.69 14.52 11.67
CA THR A 122 44.70 14.20 10.63
C THR A 122 43.30 14.36 11.23
N SER A 123 42.51 15.19 10.57
CA SER A 123 41.17 15.64 10.93
C SER A 123 40.23 14.50 11.35
N PRO A 124 39.30 14.72 12.30
CA PRO A 124 38.39 13.69 12.84
C PRO A 124 37.25 13.29 11.88
N SER A 125 37.44 13.37 10.56
CA SER A 125 36.37 13.22 9.56
C SER A 125 36.26 11.82 8.92
N LEU A 126 37.06 10.84 9.35
CA LEU A 126 37.14 9.52 8.69
C LEU A 126 36.55 8.35 9.51
N VAL A 127 36.33 8.51 10.82
CA VAL A 127 35.76 7.45 11.67
C VAL A 127 34.23 7.53 11.76
N LEU A 128 33.63 8.69 11.49
CA LEU A 128 32.16 8.88 11.52
C LEU A 128 31.43 8.30 10.30
N ARG A 129 32.13 7.76 9.31
CA ARG A 129 31.52 7.28 8.04
C ARG A 129 31.15 5.79 8.05
N SER A 130 31.56 5.00 9.06
CA SER A 130 31.34 3.55 9.03
C SER A 130 29.98 3.09 9.55
N GLU A 131 29.29 3.87 10.40
CA GLU A 131 27.97 3.49 10.93
C GLU A 131 26.78 3.96 10.06
N LEU A 132 27.02 4.82 9.07
CA LEU A 132 26.00 5.35 8.15
C LEU A 132 25.49 4.36 7.08
N ASN A 133 25.84 3.06 7.14
CA ASN A 133 25.88 2.23 5.92
C ASN A 133 25.15 0.87 5.95
N THR A 134 24.57 0.39 7.06
CA THR A 134 23.94 -0.95 7.08
C THR A 134 22.42 -0.96 6.94
N ASN A 135 21.73 -0.04 7.60
CA ASN A 135 20.27 -0.06 7.72
C ASN A 135 19.55 1.08 6.99
N GLY A 136 20.30 1.91 6.24
CA GLY A 136 19.73 3.00 5.42
C GLY A 136 19.34 4.26 6.19
N PHE A 137 19.63 4.34 7.49
CA PHE A 137 19.48 5.52 8.34
C PHE A 137 20.68 5.66 9.29
N ASP A 138 20.84 6.84 9.91
CA ASP A 138 21.94 7.16 10.82
C ASP A 138 21.71 6.52 12.21
N GLU A 139 22.34 5.37 12.43
CA GLU A 139 22.19 4.62 13.68
C GLU A 139 22.78 5.35 14.89
N GLU A 140 23.83 6.16 14.73
CA GLU A 140 24.46 6.89 15.83
C GLU A 140 23.52 7.97 16.36
N VAL A 141 22.89 8.73 15.47
CA VAL A 141 21.83 9.69 15.83
C VAL A 141 20.68 8.95 16.52
N SER A 142 20.21 7.84 15.95
CA SER A 142 19.13 7.05 16.55
C SER A 142 19.47 6.54 17.95
N LYS A 143 20.70 6.06 18.21
CA LYS A 143 21.12 5.57 19.53
C LYS A 143 21.04 6.65 20.61
N ASN A 144 21.26 7.92 20.24
CA ASN A 144 21.22 9.06 21.16
C ASN A 144 19.81 9.61 21.40
N ILE A 145 18.80 9.12 20.69
CA ILE A 145 17.40 9.52 20.85
C ILE A 145 16.67 8.54 21.77
N PRO A 146 15.93 9.03 22.80
CA PRO A 146 15.19 8.16 23.72
C PRO A 146 14.27 7.16 23.00
N LEU A 147 14.18 5.94 23.55
CA LEU A 147 13.26 4.91 23.05
C LEU A 147 11.78 5.26 23.31
N HIS A 148 11.53 6.12 24.30
CA HIS A 148 10.20 6.57 24.74
C HIS A 148 9.97 8.05 24.40
N ARG A 149 10.55 8.56 23.30
CA ARG A 149 10.36 9.97 22.95
C ARG A 149 8.91 10.26 22.61
N ILE A 150 8.44 11.45 22.97
CA ILE A 150 7.10 11.92 22.64
C ILE A 150 7.15 12.56 21.25
N ILE A 151 6.20 12.19 20.41
CA ILE A 151 6.05 12.74 19.06
C ILE A 151 5.06 13.93 19.09
N PRO A 152 5.34 15.03 18.36
CA PRO A 152 4.42 16.16 18.25
C PRO A 152 3.07 15.76 17.63
N ASP A 153 1.98 16.33 18.15
CA ASP A 153 0.64 16.05 17.63
C ASP A 153 0.31 16.83 16.36
N GLY A 154 0.42 16.13 15.23
CA GLY A 154 0.10 16.63 13.89
C GLY A 154 -1.32 16.30 13.42
N ARG A 155 -2.21 15.79 14.28
CA ARG A 155 -3.59 15.46 13.89
C ARG A 155 -4.44 16.72 13.72
N HIS A 156 -5.46 16.61 12.88
CA HIS A 156 -6.48 17.65 12.77
C HIS A 156 -7.25 17.79 14.09
N PRO A 157 -7.62 19.00 14.56
CA PRO A 157 -8.32 19.19 15.83
C PRO A 157 -9.60 18.37 16.01
N GLU A 158 -10.34 18.13 14.92
CA GLU A 158 -11.54 17.27 14.94
C GLU A 158 -11.24 15.81 15.32
N CYS A 159 -10.02 15.31 15.10
CA CYS A 159 -9.61 13.97 15.54
C CYS A 159 -9.55 13.85 17.06
N LEU A 160 -9.19 14.94 17.75
CA LEU A 160 -9.11 14.99 19.21
C LEU A 160 -10.48 14.97 19.87
N GLN A 161 -11.53 15.29 19.11
CA GLN A 161 -12.92 15.31 19.57
C GLN A 161 -13.65 13.98 19.30
N GLN A 162 -13.01 13.04 18.61
CA GLN A 162 -13.62 11.75 18.30
C GLN A 162 -13.72 10.86 19.55
N ASN A 163 -14.87 10.22 19.72
CA ASN A 163 -15.08 9.18 20.71
C ASN A 163 -15.36 7.85 20.00
N TYR A 164 -14.45 6.89 20.16
CA TYR A 164 -14.54 5.58 19.51
C TYR A 164 -15.26 4.52 20.35
N GLY A 165 -15.73 4.88 21.55
CA GLY A 165 -16.40 3.98 22.48
C GLY A 165 -15.45 3.00 23.19
N GLU A 166 -15.99 2.25 24.15
CA GLU A 166 -15.19 1.34 25.00
C GLU A 166 -15.07 -0.09 24.45
N LYS A 167 -15.89 -0.44 23.45
CA LYS A 167 -15.98 -1.80 22.90
C LYS A 167 -15.37 -1.85 21.50
N LEU A 168 -14.03 -1.77 21.42
CA LEU A 168 -13.28 -2.00 20.19
C LEU A 168 -12.68 -3.41 20.15
N PRO A 169 -12.48 -4.00 18.96
CA PRO A 169 -11.84 -5.30 18.83
C PRO A 169 -10.37 -5.24 19.29
N ILE A 170 -9.86 -6.34 19.83
CA ILE A 170 -8.45 -6.42 20.27
C ILE A 170 -7.50 -6.71 19.09
N ALA A 171 -6.30 -6.14 19.14
CA ALA A 171 -5.33 -6.17 18.05
C ALA A 171 -4.04 -6.91 18.42
N SER A 172 -3.51 -7.70 17.49
CA SER A 172 -2.13 -8.21 17.51
C SER A 172 -1.29 -7.38 16.55
N VAL A 173 -0.27 -6.69 17.06
CA VAL A 173 0.69 -5.94 16.24
C VAL A 173 1.84 -6.87 15.85
N ILE A 174 2.11 -7.03 14.56
CA ILE A 174 3.11 -7.92 14.00
C ILE A 174 4.22 -7.07 13.39
N ILE A 175 5.43 -7.19 13.93
CA ILE A 175 6.61 -6.46 13.48
C ILE A 175 7.65 -7.46 13.01
N CYS A 176 7.87 -7.51 11.70
CA CYS A 176 8.88 -8.35 11.07
C CYS A 176 10.16 -7.55 10.88
N PHE A 177 11.30 -8.14 11.21
CA PHE A 177 12.58 -7.46 11.10
C PHE A 177 13.69 -8.41 10.65
N HIS A 178 14.67 -7.86 9.94
CA HIS A 178 15.90 -8.53 9.56
C HIS A 178 17.05 -7.54 9.66
N ASN A 179 18.03 -7.82 10.51
CA ASN A 179 19.22 -6.97 10.70
C ASN A 179 18.90 -5.50 11.11
N GLU A 180 17.75 -5.27 11.72
CA GLU A 180 17.29 -3.95 12.15
C GLU A 180 18.17 -3.31 13.24
N GLY A 181 18.24 -1.99 13.25
CA GLY A 181 18.95 -1.23 14.29
C GLY A 181 18.32 -1.47 15.67
N TRP A 182 19.16 -1.66 16.70
CA TRP A 182 18.67 -1.91 18.06
C TRP A 182 17.75 -0.78 18.57
N SER A 183 18.16 0.47 18.38
CA SER A 183 17.41 1.65 18.84
C SER A 183 16.12 1.85 18.05
N THR A 184 16.11 1.63 16.74
CA THR A 184 14.91 1.76 15.89
C THR A 184 13.88 0.66 16.19
N LEU A 185 14.32 -0.59 16.29
CA LEU A 185 13.45 -1.72 16.64
C LEU A 185 12.78 -1.50 18.00
N LEU A 186 13.57 -1.18 19.04
CA LEU A 186 13.03 -1.01 20.38
C LEU A 186 12.19 0.26 20.52
N ARG A 187 12.53 1.34 19.81
CA ARG A 187 11.68 2.54 19.77
C ARG A 187 10.33 2.23 19.14
N THR A 188 10.28 1.39 18.10
CA THR A 188 9.01 0.93 17.52
C THR A 188 8.19 0.15 18.54
N VAL A 189 8.79 -0.83 19.23
CA VAL A 189 8.11 -1.64 20.25
C VAL A 189 7.55 -0.77 21.37
N HIS A 190 8.37 0.13 21.93
CA HIS A 190 7.94 1.02 23.01
C HIS A 190 6.92 2.04 22.53
N SER A 191 7.07 2.58 21.34
CA SER A 191 6.10 3.51 20.77
C SER A 191 4.70 2.87 20.63
N VAL A 192 4.63 1.60 20.22
CA VAL A 192 3.36 0.85 20.21
C VAL A 192 2.82 0.66 21.63
N LEU A 193 3.66 0.25 22.59
CA LEU A 193 3.23 0.03 23.98
C LEU A 193 2.75 1.30 24.68
N ASP A 194 3.44 2.43 24.43
CA ASP A 194 3.20 3.71 25.09
C ASP A 194 1.97 4.42 24.51
N ASN A 195 1.67 4.20 23.23
CA ASN A 195 0.59 4.92 22.51
C ASN A 195 -0.63 4.05 22.17
N SER A 196 -0.71 2.82 22.70
CA SER A 196 -1.86 1.93 22.50
C SER A 196 -2.56 1.61 23.83
N PRO A 197 -3.89 1.78 23.93
CA PRO A 197 -4.62 1.36 25.12
C PRO A 197 -4.45 -0.16 25.38
N ARG A 198 -4.07 -0.52 26.60
CA ARG A 198 -3.87 -1.94 27.00
C ARG A 198 -5.12 -2.81 26.83
N THR A 199 -6.30 -2.21 26.88
CA THR A 199 -7.59 -2.87 26.63
C THR A 199 -7.73 -3.35 25.19
N PHE A 200 -7.07 -2.69 24.24
CA PHE A 200 -7.18 -2.98 22.81
C PHE A 200 -5.91 -3.62 22.22
N LEU A 201 -4.75 -3.47 22.87
CA LEU A 201 -3.52 -4.15 22.46
C LEU A 201 -3.42 -5.54 23.11
N LYS A 202 -3.67 -6.60 22.35
CA LYS A 202 -3.57 -7.99 22.83
C LYS A 202 -2.13 -8.43 23.01
N GLU A 203 -1.30 -8.18 21.99
CA GLU A 203 0.09 -8.61 21.95
C GLU A 203 0.85 -7.88 20.84
N ILE A 204 2.17 -7.76 21.02
CA ILE A 204 3.13 -7.43 19.96
C ILE A 204 3.89 -8.70 19.63
N ILE A 205 3.93 -9.08 18.36
CA ILE A 205 4.63 -10.25 17.84
C ILE A 205 5.80 -9.75 17.00
N LEU A 206 7.00 -9.85 17.56
CA LEU A 206 8.26 -9.63 16.86
C LEU A 206 8.63 -10.90 16.09
N VAL A 207 8.90 -10.77 14.80
CA VAL A 207 9.33 -11.88 13.94
C VAL A 207 10.72 -11.59 13.40
N ASP A 208 11.73 -12.27 13.95
CA ASP A 208 13.11 -12.25 13.45
C ASP A 208 13.23 -13.11 12.19
N ASP A 209 13.31 -12.46 11.04
CA ASP A 209 13.52 -13.09 9.73
C ASP A 209 15.01 -13.38 9.50
N LEU A 210 15.58 -14.26 10.31
CA LEU A 210 16.97 -14.72 10.22
C LEU A 210 18.01 -13.58 10.27
N SER A 211 17.93 -12.69 11.26
CA SER A 211 18.97 -11.67 11.49
C SER A 211 20.33 -12.30 11.83
N HIS A 212 21.42 -11.58 11.60
CA HIS A 212 22.78 -12.06 11.87
C HIS A 212 23.50 -11.27 12.98
N GLN A 213 23.00 -10.08 13.32
CA GLN A 213 23.64 -9.21 14.30
C GLN A 213 23.48 -9.77 15.73
N GLU A 214 24.58 -9.80 16.49
CA GLU A 214 24.64 -10.39 17.84
C GLU A 214 23.66 -9.75 18.82
N HIS A 215 23.47 -8.42 18.76
CA HIS A 215 22.51 -7.73 19.63
C HIS A 215 21.07 -8.19 19.40
N LEU A 216 20.72 -8.66 18.19
CA LEU A 216 19.38 -9.17 17.89
C LEU A 216 19.17 -10.62 18.37
N LYS A 217 20.19 -11.28 18.94
CA LYS A 217 20.13 -12.66 19.44
C LYS A 217 19.78 -12.68 20.93
N SER A 218 20.66 -13.21 21.78
CA SER A 218 20.37 -13.42 23.20
C SER A 218 20.04 -12.12 23.93
N ALA A 219 20.70 -11.01 23.57
CA ALA A 219 20.44 -9.71 24.18
C ALA A 219 19.00 -9.21 23.92
N LEU A 220 18.49 -9.35 22.68
CA LEU A 220 17.11 -9.02 22.37
C LEU A 220 16.14 -9.94 23.12
N SER A 221 16.40 -11.26 23.15
CA SER A 221 15.56 -12.20 23.89
C SER A 221 15.48 -11.84 25.38
N GLU A 222 16.61 -11.49 26.01
CA GLU A 222 16.67 -11.07 27.41
C GLU A 222 15.89 -9.77 27.62
N TYR A 223 16.07 -8.77 26.75
CA TYR A 223 15.37 -7.50 26.84
C TYR A 223 13.85 -7.67 26.73
N ILE A 224 13.38 -8.39 25.70
CA ILE A 224 11.96 -8.61 25.43
C ILE A 224 11.30 -9.46 26.53
N SER A 225 12.01 -10.40 27.15
CA SER A 225 11.44 -11.21 28.24
C SER A 225 11.01 -10.40 29.48
N ARG A 226 11.51 -9.16 29.62
CA ARG A 226 11.15 -8.23 30.69
C ARG A 226 9.93 -7.36 30.35
N ILE A 227 9.44 -7.42 29.12
CA ILE A 227 8.35 -6.57 28.63
C ILE A 227 7.08 -7.42 28.46
N GLY A 228 6.09 -7.17 29.30
CA GLY A 228 4.79 -7.84 29.21
C GLY A 228 4.07 -7.51 27.90
N GLY A 229 3.41 -8.51 27.32
CA GLY A 229 2.62 -8.33 26.09
C GLY A 229 3.44 -8.38 24.79
N VAL A 230 4.74 -8.67 24.84
CA VAL A 230 5.60 -8.82 23.65
C VAL A 230 6.08 -10.27 23.52
N LYS A 231 5.97 -10.81 22.32
CA LYS A 231 6.42 -12.16 21.95
C LYS A 231 7.47 -12.06 20.86
N LEU A 232 8.53 -12.86 20.97
CA LEU A 232 9.57 -12.96 19.95
C LEU A 232 9.55 -14.34 19.29
N ILE A 233 9.36 -14.35 17.98
CA ILE A 233 9.41 -15.52 17.11
C ILE A 233 10.66 -15.41 16.24
N ARG A 234 11.37 -16.51 16.04
CA ARG A 234 12.55 -16.56 15.18
C ARG A 234 12.37 -17.59 14.08
N SER A 235 12.64 -17.17 12.86
CA SER A 235 12.72 -18.09 11.73
C SER A 235 14.11 -18.74 11.66
N ASN A 236 14.15 -20.01 11.24
CA ASN A 236 15.38 -20.74 10.95
C ASN A 236 15.84 -20.60 9.48
N LYS A 237 15.00 -20.01 8.62
CA LYS A 237 15.27 -19.74 7.20
C LYS A 237 14.90 -18.30 6.87
N ARG A 238 15.50 -17.72 5.83
CA ARG A 238 15.11 -16.39 5.35
C ARG A 238 13.76 -16.50 4.62
N LEU A 239 12.70 -16.02 5.24
CA LEU A 239 11.33 -16.05 4.75
C LEU A 239 10.98 -14.82 3.90
N GLY A 240 11.72 -13.73 4.07
CA GLY A 240 11.37 -12.44 3.50
C GLY A 240 10.18 -11.80 4.21
N VAL A 241 9.83 -10.57 3.78
CA VAL A 241 8.81 -9.74 4.44
C VAL A 241 7.45 -10.44 4.49
N ILE A 242 7.01 -11.03 3.38
CA ILE A 242 5.72 -11.74 3.33
C ILE A 242 5.72 -12.96 4.24
N GLY A 243 6.71 -13.84 4.13
CA GLY A 243 6.76 -15.04 4.94
C GLY A 243 6.87 -14.73 6.45
N GLY A 244 7.62 -13.69 6.82
CA GLY A 244 7.66 -13.16 8.19
C GLY A 244 6.29 -12.66 8.66
N ARG A 245 5.60 -11.85 7.84
CA ARG A 245 4.25 -11.33 8.16
C ARG A 245 3.24 -12.47 8.31
N MET A 246 3.27 -13.44 7.40
CA MET A 246 2.38 -14.60 7.44
C MET A 246 2.68 -15.51 8.65
N LEU A 247 3.95 -15.68 9.02
CA LEU A 247 4.34 -16.39 10.25
C LEU A 247 3.80 -15.68 11.50
N GLY A 248 3.93 -14.35 11.57
CA GLY A 248 3.34 -13.55 12.65
C GLY A 248 1.81 -13.67 12.71
N ALA A 249 1.15 -13.57 11.55
CA ALA A 249 -0.30 -13.71 11.42
C ALA A 249 -0.81 -15.10 11.85
N ALA A 250 -0.04 -16.15 11.56
CA ALA A 250 -0.35 -17.52 11.98
C ALA A 250 -0.28 -17.71 13.50
N ARG A 251 0.48 -16.87 14.22
CA ARG A 251 0.63 -16.93 15.68
C ARG A 251 -0.19 -15.88 16.44
N ALA A 252 -0.80 -14.94 15.73
CA ALA A 252 -1.63 -13.89 16.30
C ALA A 252 -2.96 -14.42 16.84
N THR A 253 -3.37 -13.87 17.99
CA THR A 253 -4.60 -14.23 18.70
C THR A 253 -5.61 -13.09 18.79
N GLY A 254 -5.24 -11.87 18.38
CA GLY A 254 -6.14 -10.72 18.28
C GLY A 254 -7.21 -10.91 17.20
N GLU A 255 -8.29 -10.15 17.31
CA GLU A 255 -9.33 -10.07 16.28
C GLU A 255 -8.85 -9.28 15.06
N VAL A 256 -8.02 -8.26 15.27
CA VAL A 256 -7.41 -7.44 14.23
C VAL A 256 -5.91 -7.74 14.15
N LEU A 257 -5.41 -7.96 12.94
CA LEU A 257 -3.98 -8.03 12.64
C LEU A 257 -3.51 -6.64 12.23
N ILE A 258 -2.42 -6.16 12.83
CA ILE A 258 -1.76 -4.92 12.42
C ILE A 258 -0.33 -5.26 12.03
N PHE A 259 0.00 -5.17 10.75
CA PHE A 259 1.38 -5.32 10.30
C PHE A 259 2.07 -3.97 10.36
N MET A 260 3.28 -3.91 10.89
CA MET A 260 4.04 -2.69 11.09
C MET A 260 5.54 -2.93 10.83
N ASP A 261 6.19 -2.04 10.10
CA ASP A 261 7.63 -2.08 9.90
C ASP A 261 8.40 -1.74 11.20
N SER A 262 9.63 -2.24 11.33
CA SER A 262 10.42 -2.20 12.56
C SER A 262 11.14 -0.88 12.87
N HIS A 263 10.78 0.19 12.17
CA HIS A 263 11.33 1.54 12.32
C HIS A 263 10.19 2.57 12.19
N CYS A 264 9.17 2.39 13.01
CA CYS A 264 7.97 3.21 13.08
C CYS A 264 7.82 3.90 14.45
N GLU A 265 7.15 5.04 14.49
CA GLU A 265 6.79 5.73 15.74
C GLU A 265 5.33 6.18 15.70
N CYS A 266 4.53 5.62 16.60
CA CYS A 266 3.09 5.80 16.68
C CYS A 266 2.72 7.11 17.36
N HIS A 267 1.72 7.78 16.80
CA HIS A 267 1.10 8.92 17.43
C HIS A 267 0.17 8.48 18.60
N PRO A 268 0.04 9.25 19.70
CA PRO A 268 -1.02 9.01 20.69
C PRO A 268 -2.42 8.87 20.05
N GLY A 269 -3.15 7.80 20.35
CA GLY A 269 -4.48 7.56 19.77
C GLY A 269 -4.50 7.11 18.32
N TRP A 270 -3.40 6.52 17.82
CA TRP A 270 -3.32 5.96 16.47
C TRP A 270 -4.16 4.70 16.29
N LEU A 271 -4.39 3.91 17.34
CA LEU A 271 -4.93 2.55 17.24
C LEU A 271 -6.46 2.55 17.09
N GLU A 272 -7.15 3.30 17.93
CA GLU A 272 -8.60 3.35 18.07
C GLU A 272 -9.33 3.69 16.76
N PRO A 273 -8.88 4.66 15.95
CA PRO A 273 -9.50 4.96 14.65
C PRO A 273 -9.44 3.77 13.68
N LEU A 274 -8.34 3.01 13.68
CA LEU A 274 -8.18 1.84 12.81
C LEU A 274 -9.14 0.72 13.24
N LEU A 275 -9.18 0.43 14.54
CA LEU A 275 -10.04 -0.62 15.11
C LEU A 275 -11.52 -0.28 14.92
N SER A 276 -11.91 0.96 15.20
CA SER A 276 -13.27 1.42 14.97
C SER A 276 -13.67 1.27 13.50
N ARG A 277 -12.77 1.63 12.56
CA ARG A 277 -13.08 1.52 11.13
C ARG A 277 -13.32 0.08 10.67
N ILE A 278 -12.51 -0.87 11.16
CA ILE A 278 -12.65 -2.30 10.88
C ILE A 278 -13.89 -2.86 11.57
N MET A 279 -14.17 -2.47 12.82
CA MET A 279 -15.35 -2.94 13.55
C MET A 279 -16.65 -2.68 12.78
N HIS A 280 -16.79 -1.50 12.16
CA HIS A 280 -17.97 -1.14 11.36
C HIS A 280 -18.11 -1.94 10.06
N ASN A 281 -17.01 -2.42 9.48
CA ASN A 281 -17.03 -3.32 8.33
C ASN A 281 -15.72 -4.12 8.30
N ARG A 282 -15.84 -5.42 8.62
CA ARG A 282 -14.70 -6.34 8.74
C ARG A 282 -14.00 -6.63 7.41
N ASN A 283 -14.61 -6.28 6.26
CA ASN A 283 -14.02 -6.47 4.93
C ASN A 283 -13.14 -5.29 4.48
N ARG A 284 -12.71 -4.45 5.42
CA ARG A 284 -11.83 -3.31 5.16
C ARG A 284 -10.40 -3.64 5.54
N ILE A 285 -9.46 -3.25 4.68
CA ILE A 285 -8.06 -3.10 5.05
C ILE A 285 -7.78 -1.60 5.17
N VAL A 286 -7.26 -1.20 6.32
CA VAL A 286 -7.06 0.21 6.65
C VAL A 286 -5.62 0.52 7.02
N SER A 287 -5.16 1.73 6.76
CA SER A 287 -3.82 2.19 7.14
C SER A 287 -3.90 3.59 7.77
N PRO A 288 -3.00 3.90 8.72
CA PRO A 288 -2.80 5.27 9.17
C PRO A 288 -2.30 6.17 8.03
N VAL A 289 -2.37 7.48 8.26
CA VAL A 289 -1.49 8.42 7.56
C VAL A 289 -0.05 8.14 7.97
N ILE A 290 0.82 8.00 6.98
CA ILE A 290 2.23 7.74 7.19
C ILE A 290 2.98 9.06 7.20
N ASP A 291 3.56 9.38 8.35
CA ASP A 291 4.37 10.57 8.57
C ASP A 291 5.85 10.28 8.31
N PHE A 292 6.64 11.33 8.08
CA PHE A 292 8.03 11.19 7.68
C PHE A 292 8.95 11.31 8.90
N ILE A 293 9.81 10.32 9.11
CA ILE A 293 10.95 10.42 10.03
C ILE A 293 12.21 10.52 9.17
N ASP A 294 12.94 11.62 9.28
CA ASP A 294 14.16 11.82 8.50
C ASP A 294 15.22 10.79 8.90
N TRP A 295 15.80 10.10 7.90
CA TRP A 295 16.75 9.03 8.16
C TRP A 295 18.10 9.50 8.70
N LYS A 296 18.47 10.78 8.55
CA LYS A 296 19.71 11.34 9.08
C LYS A 296 19.50 11.96 10.45
N THR A 297 18.48 12.78 10.60
CA THR A 297 18.27 13.60 11.80
C THR A 297 17.27 12.96 12.78
N PHE A 298 16.48 11.98 12.32
CA PHE A 298 15.34 11.42 13.03
C PHE A 298 14.28 12.49 13.40
N GLU A 299 14.27 13.62 12.71
CA GLU A 299 13.23 14.63 12.84
C GLU A 299 11.89 14.07 12.36
N TYR A 300 10.85 14.24 13.17
CA TYR A 300 9.49 13.82 12.84
C TYR A 300 8.76 14.96 12.14
N SER A 301 8.30 14.71 10.91
CA SER A 301 7.54 15.66 10.09
C SER A 301 6.16 15.09 9.77
N HIS A 302 5.11 15.79 10.20
CA HIS A 302 3.75 15.41 9.87
C HIS A 302 3.40 15.79 8.42
N SER A 303 2.76 14.87 7.70
CA SER A 303 2.23 15.17 6.38
C SER A 303 1.04 16.14 6.48
N SER A 304 1.17 17.30 5.82
CA SER A 304 0.15 18.35 5.79
C SER A 304 -0.95 18.10 4.75
N LEU A 305 -0.67 17.28 3.73
CA LEU A 305 -1.60 16.95 2.66
C LEU A 305 -1.98 15.47 2.73
N LEU A 306 -3.28 15.19 2.60
CA LEU A 306 -3.74 13.82 2.47
C LEU A 306 -3.34 13.27 1.11
N GLN A 307 -2.74 12.08 1.13
CA GLN A 307 -2.29 11.38 -0.07
C GLN A 307 -2.90 9.99 -0.10
N GLN A 308 -3.23 9.54 -1.31
CA GLN A 308 -3.60 8.16 -1.57
C GLN A 308 -2.42 7.42 -2.21
N GLY A 309 -2.38 6.12 -1.98
CA GLY A 309 -1.45 5.21 -2.64
C GLY A 309 -2.02 4.77 -4.00
N VAL A 310 -1.21 4.88 -5.03
CA VAL A 310 -1.54 4.44 -6.40
C VAL A 310 -0.40 3.60 -6.98
N PHE A 311 -0.62 3.02 -8.16
CA PHE A 311 0.45 2.38 -8.93
C PHE A 311 0.50 2.91 -10.37
N ASP A 312 1.63 2.76 -11.03
CA ASP A 312 1.76 3.00 -12.47
C ASP A 312 1.67 1.70 -13.29
N TRP A 313 1.72 1.78 -14.62
CA TRP A 313 1.65 0.58 -15.47
C TRP A 313 2.87 -0.35 -15.35
N LYS A 314 3.89 -0.01 -14.57
CA LYS A 314 4.99 -0.91 -14.18
C LYS A 314 4.74 -1.56 -12.82
N LEU A 315 3.56 -1.36 -12.23
CA LEU A 315 3.19 -1.78 -10.88
C LEU A 315 4.13 -1.20 -9.81
N ASP A 316 4.69 -0.01 -10.06
CA ASP A 316 5.43 0.74 -9.04
C ASP A 316 4.46 1.59 -8.23
N PHE A 317 4.59 1.54 -6.90
CA PHE A 317 3.77 2.30 -5.96
C PHE A 317 4.19 3.77 -5.95
N HIS A 318 3.20 4.68 -5.89
CA HIS A 318 3.40 6.12 -5.78
C HIS A 318 2.41 6.74 -4.80
N TRP A 319 2.85 7.79 -4.11
CA TRP A 319 1.97 8.68 -3.37
C TRP A 319 1.49 9.80 -4.28
N VAL A 320 0.17 10.02 -4.33
CA VAL A 320 -0.43 11.16 -5.04
C VAL A 320 -1.43 11.88 -4.14
N PRO A 321 -1.59 13.21 -4.30
CA PRO A 321 -2.67 13.95 -3.65
C PRO A 321 -4.03 13.34 -3.96
N LEU A 322 -5.01 13.59 -3.09
CA LEU A 322 -6.39 13.20 -3.37
C LEU A 322 -6.91 13.88 -4.66
N PRO A 323 -7.70 13.19 -5.48
CA PRO A 323 -8.32 13.80 -6.64
C PRO A 323 -9.25 14.93 -6.22
N GLU A 324 -9.28 16.01 -7.00
CA GLU A 324 -10.07 17.22 -6.68
C GLU A 324 -11.57 16.90 -6.46
N HIS A 325 -12.12 15.93 -7.17
CA HIS A 325 -13.53 15.53 -7.00
C HIS A 325 -13.77 14.79 -5.68
N GLU A 326 -12.81 13.99 -5.20
CA GLU A 326 -12.86 13.37 -3.87
C GLU A 326 -12.71 14.45 -2.79
N GLU A 327 -11.78 15.40 -2.95
CA GLU A 327 -11.61 16.49 -1.99
C GLU A 327 -12.89 17.33 -1.81
N LYS A 328 -13.58 17.64 -2.91
CA LYS A 328 -14.80 18.48 -2.89
C LYS A 328 -16.00 17.84 -2.20
N VAL A 329 -16.10 16.51 -2.19
CA VAL A 329 -17.25 15.81 -1.59
C VAL A 329 -17.03 15.44 -0.13
N ARG A 330 -15.81 15.63 0.39
CA ARG A 330 -15.48 15.34 1.79
C ARG A 330 -16.17 16.35 2.71
N GLN A 331 -17.03 15.82 3.59
CA GLN A 331 -17.74 16.62 4.58
C GLN A 331 -16.84 17.10 5.73
N SER A 332 -15.73 16.39 5.97
CA SER A 332 -14.75 16.73 7.00
C SER A 332 -13.37 16.19 6.60
N PRO A 333 -12.27 16.88 6.98
CA PRO A 333 -10.91 16.45 6.68
C PRO A 333 -10.53 15.13 7.37
N ILE A 334 -11.27 14.72 8.42
CA ILE A 334 -10.93 13.53 9.22
C ILE A 334 -11.60 12.24 8.76
N ILE A 335 -12.50 12.32 7.77
CA ILE A 335 -13.23 11.16 7.27
C ILE A 335 -12.25 10.21 6.53
N PRO A 336 -12.25 8.90 6.82
CA PRO A 336 -11.46 7.93 6.05
C PRO A 336 -11.75 8.01 4.55
N PHE A 337 -10.71 7.87 3.73
CA PHE A 337 -10.85 7.90 2.27
C PHE A 337 -10.37 6.60 1.64
N ARG A 338 -10.93 6.29 0.47
CA ARG A 338 -10.54 5.12 -0.32
C ARG A 338 -9.20 5.37 -0.98
N SER A 339 -8.37 4.33 -1.02
CA SER A 339 -7.06 4.37 -1.68
C SER A 339 -6.95 3.19 -2.65
N PRO A 340 -6.52 3.40 -3.91
CA PRO A 340 -6.28 2.29 -4.83
C PRO A 340 -5.29 1.25 -4.29
N VAL A 341 -4.26 1.71 -3.58
CA VAL A 341 -3.25 0.87 -2.93
C VAL A 341 -3.04 1.29 -1.48
N ILE A 342 -2.87 0.31 -0.59
CA ILE A 342 -2.45 0.52 0.80
C ILE A 342 -0.94 0.68 0.86
N PRO A 343 -0.38 1.62 1.65
CA PRO A 343 1.06 1.66 1.83
C PRO A 343 1.56 0.41 2.55
N GLY A 344 2.81 0.02 2.24
CA GLY A 344 3.42 -1.19 2.77
C GLY A 344 3.89 -1.13 4.22
N TYR A 345 3.86 0.02 4.87
CA TYR A 345 4.52 0.23 6.16
C TYR A 345 3.69 -0.19 7.37
N VAL A 346 2.41 0.21 7.38
CA VAL A 346 1.45 -0.10 8.44
C VAL A 346 0.11 -0.39 7.82
N LEU A 347 -0.47 -1.56 8.11
CA LEU A 347 -1.83 -1.88 7.69
C LEU A 347 -2.53 -2.76 8.73
N ALA A 348 -3.83 -2.55 8.87
CA ALA A 348 -4.70 -3.26 9.78
C ALA A 348 -5.84 -3.98 9.02
N SER A 349 -6.15 -5.20 9.43
CA SER A 349 -7.21 -6.01 8.83
C SER A 349 -7.85 -6.93 9.87
N ASP A 350 -9.14 -7.22 9.73
CA ASP A 350 -9.77 -8.29 10.50
C ASP A 350 -9.08 -9.62 10.19
N ARG A 351 -8.72 -10.38 11.23
CA ARG A 351 -7.95 -11.62 11.11
C ARG A 351 -8.68 -12.68 10.27
N HIS A 352 -10.00 -12.82 10.46
CA HIS A 352 -10.80 -13.80 9.73
C HIS A 352 -10.98 -13.37 8.26
N TYR A 353 -11.21 -12.08 8.02
CA TYR A 353 -11.26 -11.54 6.66
C TYR A 353 -9.93 -11.76 5.93
N PHE A 354 -8.80 -11.37 6.54
CA PHE A 354 -7.46 -11.55 5.99
C PHE A 354 -7.18 -13.01 5.63
N GLN A 355 -7.54 -13.95 6.50
CA GLN A 355 -7.43 -15.39 6.24
C GLN A 355 -8.33 -15.83 5.09
N ASN A 356 -9.59 -15.40 5.07
CA ASN A 356 -10.56 -15.82 4.07
C ASN A 356 -10.17 -15.36 2.66
N ILE A 357 -9.61 -14.16 2.52
CA ILE A 357 -9.13 -13.64 1.22
C ILE A 357 -7.80 -14.25 0.77
N GLY A 358 -7.17 -15.11 1.58
CA GLY A 358 -5.92 -15.81 1.23
C GLY A 358 -4.64 -15.18 1.79
N GLY A 359 -4.73 -14.20 2.71
CA GLY A 359 -3.56 -13.54 3.30
C GLY A 359 -2.70 -12.80 2.27
N PHE A 360 -1.38 -12.75 2.48
CA PHE A 360 -0.43 -12.35 1.44
C PHE A 360 -0.09 -13.54 0.54
N ASP A 361 0.03 -13.30 -0.76
CA ASP A 361 0.50 -14.32 -1.72
C ASP A 361 1.98 -14.67 -1.46
N THR A 362 2.24 -15.90 -1.04
CA THR A 362 3.58 -16.39 -0.72
C THR A 362 4.47 -16.57 -1.95
N GLY A 363 3.92 -16.48 -3.17
CA GLY A 363 4.69 -16.45 -4.42
C GLY A 363 5.26 -15.07 -4.76
N ILE A 364 4.89 -14.03 -4.02
CA ILE A 364 5.51 -12.70 -4.09
C ILE A 364 6.71 -12.69 -3.14
N ASN A 365 7.88 -12.29 -3.63
CA ASN A 365 9.13 -12.32 -2.86
C ASN A 365 9.75 -10.93 -2.68
N SER A 366 8.99 -9.86 -2.93
CA SER A 366 9.54 -8.51 -3.00
C SER A 366 8.68 -7.47 -2.30
N TRP A 367 9.38 -6.54 -1.62
CA TRP A 367 8.79 -5.45 -0.86
C TRP A 367 8.14 -4.40 -1.77
N GLY A 368 6.95 -3.94 -1.40
CA GLY A 368 6.11 -2.98 -2.12
C GLY A 368 5.13 -3.61 -3.12
N VAL A 369 5.47 -4.76 -3.71
CA VAL A 369 4.59 -5.44 -4.68
C VAL A 369 3.46 -6.20 -3.95
N GLU A 370 3.73 -6.70 -2.75
CA GLU A 370 2.77 -7.49 -1.97
C GLU A 370 1.54 -6.67 -1.56
N THR A 371 1.72 -5.39 -1.28
CA THR A 371 0.63 -4.50 -0.89
C THR A 371 -0.15 -4.00 -2.10
N THR A 372 0.50 -3.84 -3.24
CA THR A 372 -0.17 -3.58 -4.53
C THR A 372 -1.07 -4.76 -4.92
N GLU A 373 -0.55 -6.00 -4.88
CA GLU A 373 -1.34 -7.20 -5.13
C GLU A 373 -2.53 -7.32 -4.18
N LEU A 374 -2.27 -7.23 -2.87
CA LEU A 374 -3.30 -7.35 -1.85
C LEU A 374 -4.40 -6.30 -2.06
N SER A 375 -4.03 -5.07 -2.40
CA SER A 375 -5.00 -3.98 -2.61
C SER A 375 -5.90 -4.24 -3.81
N ILE A 376 -5.32 -4.64 -4.95
CA ILE A 376 -6.07 -4.99 -6.15
C ILE A 376 -7.04 -6.14 -5.84
N ARG A 377 -6.56 -7.20 -5.17
CA ARG A 377 -7.39 -8.34 -4.77
C ARG A 377 -8.54 -7.92 -3.86
N VAL A 378 -8.27 -7.16 -2.79
CA VAL A 378 -9.31 -6.70 -1.85
C VAL A 378 -10.42 -5.95 -2.57
N TRP A 379 -10.06 -5.00 -3.44
CA TRP A 379 -11.03 -4.24 -4.23
C TRP A 379 -11.84 -5.11 -5.17
N LEU A 380 -11.18 -6.00 -5.92
CA LEU A 380 -11.87 -6.89 -6.86
C LEU A 380 -12.78 -7.89 -6.16
N CYS A 381 -12.41 -8.34 -4.96
CA CYS A 381 -13.14 -9.37 -4.21
C CYS A 381 -14.11 -8.79 -3.17
N GLY A 382 -14.54 -7.53 -3.34
CA GLY A 382 -15.67 -6.95 -2.60
C GLY A 382 -15.33 -6.32 -1.24
N GLY A 383 -14.05 -6.17 -0.91
CA GLY A 383 -13.59 -5.35 0.20
C GLY A 383 -13.28 -3.91 -0.21
N SER A 384 -12.64 -3.17 0.70
CA SER A 384 -12.13 -1.83 0.40
C SER A 384 -10.82 -1.55 1.12
N VAL A 385 -10.00 -0.71 0.49
CA VAL A 385 -8.73 -0.24 1.01
C VAL A 385 -8.84 1.23 1.35
N GLU A 386 -8.50 1.61 2.58
CA GLU A 386 -8.78 2.96 3.09
C GLU A 386 -7.65 3.52 3.96
N ILE A 387 -7.46 4.83 3.91
CA ILE A 387 -6.57 5.57 4.82
C ILE A 387 -7.44 6.26 5.88
N VAL A 388 -7.01 6.22 7.14
CA VAL A 388 -7.74 6.78 8.29
C VAL A 388 -6.99 8.01 8.82
N PRO A 389 -7.41 9.26 8.49
CA PRO A 389 -6.68 10.48 8.82
C PRO A 389 -6.36 10.71 10.29
N CYS A 390 -7.22 10.23 11.20
CA CYS A 390 -6.99 10.37 12.64
C CYS A 390 -5.99 9.38 13.23
N SER A 391 -5.61 8.35 12.46
CA SER A 391 -4.53 7.45 12.81
C SER A 391 -3.27 7.91 12.09
N ARG A 392 -2.18 8.14 12.84
CA ARG A 392 -0.91 8.61 12.28
C ARG A 392 0.25 7.79 12.84
N VAL A 393 1.17 7.40 11.97
CA VAL A 393 2.40 6.68 12.34
C VAL A 393 3.55 7.25 11.51
N GLY A 394 4.61 7.68 12.16
CA GLY A 394 5.85 8.07 11.48
C GLY A 394 6.63 6.85 11.05
N HIS A 395 7.19 6.90 9.84
CA HIS A 395 8.04 5.86 9.28
C HIS A 395 9.41 6.47 8.92
N ALA A 396 10.49 5.78 9.30
CA ALA A 396 11.84 6.16 8.91
C ALA A 396 12.16 5.66 7.51
N TYR A 397 12.15 6.56 6.53
CA TYR A 397 12.40 6.22 5.13
C TYR A 397 13.88 5.98 4.89
N GLN A 398 14.25 4.73 4.63
CA GLN A 398 15.62 4.38 4.30
C GLN A 398 16.12 5.14 3.07
N ASN A 399 17.39 5.52 3.08
CA ASN A 399 18.02 6.17 1.94
C ASN A 399 18.00 5.26 0.70
N HIS A 400 17.17 5.62 -0.28
CA HIS A 400 16.94 4.89 -1.54
C HIS A 400 18.21 4.58 -2.35
N THR A 401 19.34 5.24 -2.08
CA THR A 401 20.60 4.93 -2.78
C THR A 401 21.20 3.57 -2.43
N MET A 402 20.75 2.90 -1.35
CA MET A 402 21.32 1.62 -0.90
C MET A 402 20.63 0.36 -1.46
N HIS A 403 19.44 0.49 -2.06
CA HIS A 403 18.69 -0.65 -2.62
C HIS A 403 18.58 -0.67 -4.16
N ASN A 404 19.24 0.26 -4.86
CA ASN A 404 19.14 0.40 -6.32
C ASN A 404 20.12 -0.46 -7.15
N SER A 405 20.82 -1.44 -6.57
CA SER A 405 21.90 -2.14 -7.28
C SER A 405 21.61 -3.56 -7.76
N VAL A 406 20.35 -3.99 -7.79
CA VAL A 406 19.96 -5.17 -8.56
C VAL A 406 18.67 -4.84 -9.30
N GLN A 407 18.70 -4.89 -10.63
CA GLN A 407 17.49 -5.13 -11.41
C GLN A 407 16.94 -6.49 -10.93
N ASN A 408 16.15 -6.46 -9.87
CA ASN A 408 15.78 -7.64 -9.10
C ASN A 408 14.80 -8.47 -9.93
N GLU A 409 15.30 -9.55 -10.53
CA GLU A 409 14.47 -10.55 -11.20
C GLU A 409 13.29 -10.99 -10.31
N ASP A 410 13.46 -11.01 -8.98
CA ASP A 410 12.41 -11.35 -8.02
C ASP A 410 11.31 -10.28 -7.88
N VAL A 411 11.68 -8.99 -7.93
CA VAL A 411 10.71 -7.87 -7.94
C VAL A 411 9.91 -7.94 -9.23
N LEU A 412 10.59 -8.15 -10.34
CA LEU A 412 9.92 -8.31 -11.61
C LEU A 412 9.01 -9.54 -11.64
N ARG A 413 9.49 -10.70 -11.16
CA ARG A 413 8.68 -11.93 -11.07
C ARG A 413 7.42 -11.69 -10.24
N SER A 414 7.55 -10.98 -9.12
CA SER A 414 6.41 -10.59 -8.27
C SER A 414 5.40 -9.69 -9.00
N LYS A 415 5.88 -8.74 -9.80
CA LYS A 415 5.04 -7.86 -10.62
C LYS A 415 4.34 -8.61 -11.75
N VAL A 416 5.08 -9.48 -12.48
CA VAL A 416 4.51 -10.36 -13.51
C VAL A 416 3.43 -11.24 -12.89
N ARG A 417 3.66 -11.80 -11.70
CA ARG A 417 2.68 -12.60 -10.98
C ARG A 417 1.42 -11.80 -10.66
N THR A 418 1.59 -10.59 -10.11
CA THR A 418 0.45 -9.69 -9.85
C THR A 418 -0.34 -9.38 -11.13
N ALA A 419 0.36 -9.14 -12.24
CA ALA A 419 -0.27 -8.84 -13.53
C ALA A 419 -1.03 -10.04 -14.11
N GLU A 420 -0.43 -11.23 -14.08
CA GLU A 420 -1.05 -12.48 -14.53
C GLU A 420 -2.32 -12.81 -13.75
N LEU A 421 -2.29 -12.63 -12.42
CA LEU A 421 -3.39 -13.00 -11.55
C LEU A 421 -4.57 -12.02 -11.60
N TRP A 422 -4.29 -10.71 -11.66
CA TRP A 422 -5.30 -9.69 -11.37
C TRP A 422 -5.60 -8.71 -12.49
N MET A 423 -4.72 -8.53 -13.47
CA MET A 423 -4.87 -7.46 -14.47
C MET A 423 -5.67 -7.86 -15.72
N ASP A 424 -6.18 -9.10 -15.81
CA ASP A 424 -6.92 -9.61 -16.98
C ASP A 424 -6.20 -9.28 -18.30
N SER A 425 -6.88 -8.69 -19.30
CA SER A 425 -6.28 -8.26 -20.57
C SER A 425 -5.35 -7.05 -20.45
N TYR A 426 -5.40 -6.31 -19.34
CA TYR A 426 -4.59 -5.10 -19.12
C TYR A 426 -3.14 -5.42 -18.78
N LYS A 427 -2.80 -6.68 -18.45
CA LYS A 427 -1.42 -7.13 -18.28
C LYS A 427 -0.55 -6.90 -19.52
N ALA A 428 -1.15 -6.85 -20.71
CA ALA A 428 -0.44 -6.49 -21.95
C ALA A 428 0.19 -5.09 -21.90
N ILE A 429 -0.44 -4.15 -21.19
CA ILE A 429 0.08 -2.78 -20.99
C ILE A 429 1.29 -2.84 -20.07
N PHE A 430 1.20 -3.63 -18.99
CA PHE A 430 2.33 -3.86 -18.09
C PHE A 430 3.54 -4.45 -18.83
N TYR A 431 3.33 -5.50 -19.64
CA TYR A 431 4.38 -6.12 -20.44
C TYR A 431 5.05 -5.16 -21.42
N ARG A 432 4.26 -4.28 -22.06
CA ARG A 432 4.80 -3.22 -22.92
C ARG A 432 5.71 -2.26 -22.15
N ASN A 433 5.31 -1.85 -20.94
CA ASN A 433 6.03 -0.86 -20.15
C ASN A 433 7.31 -1.40 -19.49
N VAL A 434 7.38 -2.71 -19.23
CA VAL A 434 8.54 -3.34 -18.59
C VAL A 434 9.51 -3.97 -19.61
N GLY A 435 9.04 -4.28 -20.82
CA GLY A 435 9.84 -4.87 -21.89
C GLY A 435 9.75 -6.40 -21.93
N ASN A 436 9.66 -6.96 -23.13
CA ASN A 436 9.34 -8.38 -23.36
C ASN A 436 10.47 -9.38 -23.00
N SER A 437 11.68 -8.92 -22.68
CA SER A 437 12.86 -9.79 -22.54
C SER A 437 12.88 -10.66 -21.27
N LEU A 438 11.91 -10.53 -20.37
CA LEU A 438 11.93 -11.14 -19.04
C LEU A 438 10.71 -12.03 -18.74
N LEU A 439 9.92 -12.42 -19.75
CA LEU A 439 8.53 -12.90 -19.59
C LEU A 439 8.28 -14.41 -19.42
N ASN A 440 9.29 -15.28 -19.31
CA ASN A 440 9.07 -16.74 -19.36
C ASN A 440 9.32 -17.49 -18.05
N ARG A 441 8.77 -17.05 -16.90
CA ARG A 441 9.04 -17.73 -15.61
C ARG A 441 7.89 -17.73 -14.58
N ILE A 442 6.63 -17.95 -14.98
CA ILE A 442 5.55 -18.31 -14.04
C ILE A 442 5.02 -19.70 -14.42
N GLN A 443 4.91 -20.60 -13.44
CA GLN A 443 4.43 -21.96 -13.66
C GLN A 443 2.88 -21.99 -13.68
N GLU A 444 2.32 -22.89 -14.49
CA GLU A 444 0.87 -23.05 -14.67
C GLU A 444 0.15 -23.45 -13.37
N SER A 445 0.81 -24.24 -12.51
CA SER A 445 0.30 -24.61 -11.19
C SER A 445 0.00 -23.40 -10.30
N ASP A 446 0.83 -22.36 -10.41
CA ASP A 446 0.76 -21.20 -9.50
C ASP A 446 -0.42 -20.28 -9.80
N ILE A 447 -0.99 -20.39 -11.01
CA ILE A 447 -2.13 -19.61 -11.49
C ILE A 447 -3.45 -20.30 -11.10
N ASN A 448 -3.52 -21.62 -11.17
CA ASN A 448 -4.75 -22.38 -10.91
C ASN A 448 -5.30 -22.18 -9.49
N GLU A 449 -4.46 -22.18 -8.45
CA GLU A 449 -4.89 -21.94 -7.07
C GLU A 449 -5.53 -20.55 -6.90
N HIS A 450 -4.99 -19.55 -7.61
CA HIS A 450 -5.49 -18.18 -7.57
C HIS A 450 -6.77 -18.01 -8.37
N GLU A 451 -6.93 -18.71 -9.50
CA GLU A 451 -8.20 -18.74 -10.23
C GLU A 451 -9.31 -19.34 -9.37
N GLN A 452 -9.03 -20.42 -8.64
CA GLN A 452 -9.97 -21.00 -7.69
C GLN A 452 -10.33 -20.02 -6.57
N LEU A 453 -9.33 -19.31 -6.01
CA LEU A 453 -9.56 -18.25 -5.02
C LEU A 453 -10.47 -17.14 -5.59
N ARG A 454 -10.19 -16.69 -6.81
CA ARG A 454 -10.93 -15.64 -7.50
C ARG A 454 -12.38 -16.04 -7.75
N GLN A 455 -12.61 -17.30 -8.15
CA GLN A 455 -13.95 -17.85 -8.35
C GLN A 455 -14.69 -18.00 -7.02
N ARG A 456 -14.05 -18.56 -5.99
CA ARG A 456 -14.61 -18.76 -4.64
C ARG A 456 -15.08 -17.45 -4.01
N LEU A 457 -14.31 -16.38 -4.20
CA LEU A 457 -14.63 -15.05 -3.66
C LEU A 457 -15.56 -14.22 -4.58
N GLY A 458 -15.89 -14.71 -5.77
CA GLY A 458 -16.74 -14.00 -6.73
C GLY A 458 -16.13 -12.67 -7.20
N CYS A 459 -14.81 -12.62 -7.37
CA CYS A 459 -14.12 -11.36 -7.64
C CYS A 459 -14.44 -10.81 -9.03
N LYS A 460 -14.44 -9.48 -9.12
CA LYS A 460 -14.71 -8.71 -10.34
C LYS A 460 -13.52 -8.79 -11.32
N ARG A 461 -13.75 -8.25 -12.53
CA ARG A 461 -12.71 -8.04 -13.55
C ARG A 461 -11.91 -6.78 -13.26
N PHE A 462 -10.65 -6.71 -13.68
CA PHE A 462 -9.77 -5.56 -13.51
C PHE A 462 -10.33 -4.27 -14.13
N GLN A 463 -11.09 -4.39 -15.21
CA GLN A 463 -11.82 -3.25 -15.78
C GLN A 463 -12.71 -2.54 -14.75
N TRP A 464 -13.33 -3.30 -13.83
CA TRP A 464 -14.13 -2.71 -12.76
C TRP A 464 -13.26 -1.90 -11.80
N PHE A 465 -12.07 -2.39 -11.46
CA PHE A 465 -11.12 -1.66 -10.62
C PHE A 465 -10.74 -0.32 -11.26
N LEU A 466 -10.37 -0.33 -12.54
CA LEU A 466 -10.02 0.90 -13.25
C LEU A 466 -11.21 1.88 -13.32
N ALA A 467 -12.43 1.38 -13.53
CA ALA A 467 -13.60 2.25 -13.64
C ALA A 467 -14.13 2.80 -12.31
N ASN A 468 -13.90 2.11 -11.18
CA ASN A 468 -14.58 2.42 -9.90
C ASN A 468 -13.63 2.75 -8.75
N VAL A 469 -12.35 2.39 -8.87
CA VAL A 469 -11.35 2.56 -7.81
C VAL A 469 -10.24 3.51 -8.25
N TYR A 470 -9.76 3.37 -9.48
CA TYR A 470 -8.64 4.18 -9.99
C TYR A 470 -8.86 4.68 -11.43
N PRO A 471 -9.87 5.52 -11.68
CA PRO A 471 -10.18 6.04 -13.01
C PRO A 471 -9.17 7.10 -13.52
N GLU A 472 -8.35 7.67 -12.64
CA GLU A 472 -7.34 8.69 -12.98
C GLU A 472 -6.07 8.10 -13.60
N ILE A 473 -5.88 6.77 -13.50
CA ILE A 473 -4.71 6.12 -14.08
C ILE A 473 -4.64 6.42 -15.58
N ASN A 474 -3.50 6.93 -16.02
CA ASN A 474 -3.35 7.37 -17.40
C ASN A 474 -3.41 6.17 -18.35
N MET A 475 -4.55 6.01 -19.03
CA MET A 475 -4.77 4.99 -20.04
C MET A 475 -4.10 5.32 -21.38
N SER A 476 -3.49 6.49 -21.56
CA SER A 476 -2.87 6.86 -22.84
C SER A 476 -1.59 6.08 -23.17
N THR A 477 -1.03 5.33 -22.22
CA THR A 477 -0.01 4.27 -22.47
C THR A 477 -0.64 2.94 -22.92
N SER A 478 -1.97 2.80 -22.79
CA SER A 478 -2.69 1.54 -23.03
C SER A 478 -3.22 1.39 -24.45
N THR A 479 -3.71 2.48 -25.07
CA THR A 479 -4.36 2.41 -26.40
C THR A 479 -3.35 2.71 -27.49
N LEU A 480 -2.43 1.77 -27.69
CA LEU A 480 -1.58 1.74 -28.88
C LEU A 480 -2.40 1.15 -30.02
N GLU A 481 -2.71 1.95 -31.03
CA GLU A 481 -3.29 1.42 -32.27
C GLU A 481 -2.20 0.78 -33.14
N SER A 482 -1.02 1.40 -33.16
CA SER A 482 0.16 0.88 -33.87
C SER A 482 1.45 1.47 -33.31
N SER A 483 2.54 0.69 -33.35
CA SER A 483 3.90 1.16 -33.05
C SER A 483 4.85 0.77 -34.16
N GLY A 484 5.84 1.61 -34.42
CA GLY A 484 6.89 1.29 -35.39
C GLY A 484 7.73 2.51 -35.74
N GLN A 485 8.54 2.35 -36.79
CA GLN A 485 9.31 3.45 -37.36
C GLN A 485 8.47 4.22 -38.37
N LEU A 486 8.68 5.54 -38.43
CA LEU A 486 8.11 6.38 -39.48
C LEU A 486 9.08 6.48 -40.65
N PHE A 487 8.87 5.63 -41.65
CA PHE A 487 9.69 5.56 -42.85
C PHE A 487 9.24 6.58 -43.91
N ASN A 488 10.17 7.40 -44.38
CA ASN A 488 9.93 8.28 -45.51
C ASN A 488 10.31 7.56 -46.83
N ALA A 489 9.31 7.23 -47.63
CA ALA A 489 9.50 6.51 -48.89
C ALA A 489 10.27 7.30 -49.96
N GLY A 490 10.24 8.65 -49.93
CA GLY A 490 10.93 9.49 -50.90
C GLY A 490 12.45 9.55 -50.67
N PHE A 491 12.87 9.60 -49.41
CA PHE A 491 14.29 9.68 -49.04
C PHE A 491 14.90 8.34 -48.63
N GLY A 492 14.09 7.31 -48.35
CA GLY A 492 14.59 6.03 -47.85
C GLY A 492 15.15 6.10 -46.43
N LEU A 493 14.70 7.07 -45.63
CA LEU A 493 15.20 7.36 -44.28
C LEU A 493 14.05 7.31 -43.27
N CYS A 494 14.38 7.01 -42.01
CA CYS A 494 13.44 6.99 -40.92
C CYS A 494 13.48 8.29 -40.11
N MET A 495 12.33 8.69 -39.59
CA MET A 495 12.24 9.77 -38.64
C MET A 495 13.02 9.42 -37.37
N THR A 496 13.88 10.34 -36.94
CA THR A 496 14.70 10.16 -35.74
C THR A 496 14.62 11.37 -34.83
N HIS A 497 14.66 11.10 -33.53
CA HIS A 497 14.84 12.10 -32.51
C HIS A 497 16.32 12.18 -32.08
N THR A 498 16.88 13.40 -32.06
CA THR A 498 18.20 13.65 -31.47
C THR A 498 18.03 14.33 -30.11
N PHE A 499 18.29 13.60 -29.03
CA PHE A 499 18.27 14.16 -27.68
C PHE A 499 19.38 15.21 -27.54
N ARG A 500 19.00 16.44 -27.21
CA ARG A 500 19.91 17.48 -26.71
C ARG A 500 19.31 18.01 -25.42
N GLU A 501 20.02 17.84 -24.30
CA GLU A 501 19.60 18.08 -22.90
C GLU A 501 19.08 19.48 -22.55
N ARG A 502 18.80 20.37 -23.51
CA ARG A 502 18.50 21.79 -23.26
C ARG A 502 17.35 22.39 -24.04
N LEU A 503 16.53 21.59 -24.76
CA LEU A 503 15.46 22.14 -25.59
C LEU A 503 14.10 21.50 -25.26
N PHE A 504 13.13 22.35 -24.90
CA PHE A 504 11.72 21.98 -24.73
C PHE A 504 11.00 21.66 -26.04
N VAL A 505 11.63 21.98 -27.17
CA VAL A 505 11.16 21.75 -28.54
C VAL A 505 12.34 21.27 -29.38
N THR A 506 12.28 20.05 -29.93
CA THR A 506 13.35 19.50 -30.77
C THR A 506 12.86 19.32 -32.21
N PRO A 507 13.61 19.82 -33.22
CA PRO A 507 13.22 19.64 -34.61
C PRO A 507 13.35 18.18 -35.04
N VAL A 508 12.45 17.75 -35.94
CA VAL A 508 12.48 16.41 -36.53
C VAL A 508 13.69 16.27 -37.47
N LYS A 509 14.33 15.10 -37.47
CA LYS A 509 15.40 14.74 -38.43
C LYS A 509 15.09 13.41 -39.10
N LEU A 510 15.75 13.18 -40.23
CA LEU A 510 15.77 11.89 -40.92
C LEU A 510 17.18 11.28 -40.81
N SER A 511 17.25 9.98 -40.52
CA SER A 511 18.50 9.21 -40.51
C SER A 511 18.26 7.80 -41.05
N SER A 512 19.35 7.04 -41.24
CA SER A 512 19.25 5.62 -41.59
C SER A 512 18.36 4.90 -40.58
N CYS A 513 17.48 4.05 -41.10
CA CYS A 513 16.56 3.27 -40.27
C CYS A 513 17.33 2.29 -39.38
N ASP A 514 17.13 2.41 -38.07
CA ASP A 514 17.72 1.52 -37.07
C ASP A 514 16.68 1.16 -35.99
N GLU A 515 16.81 -0.02 -35.38
CA GLU A 515 15.90 -0.45 -34.30
C GLU A 515 16.22 0.23 -32.96
N ASN A 516 16.95 1.35 -32.97
CA ASN A 516 17.29 2.08 -31.75
C ASN A 516 16.05 2.82 -31.22
N GLY A 517 15.93 2.95 -29.89
CA GLY A 517 14.74 3.51 -29.23
C GLY A 517 14.42 4.97 -29.55
N ASN A 518 15.24 5.67 -30.34
CA ASN A 518 15.01 7.04 -30.82
C ASN A 518 14.28 7.13 -32.18
N GLN A 519 13.98 5.99 -32.81
CA GLN A 519 13.21 5.90 -34.06
C GLN A 519 11.90 5.12 -33.91
N VAL A 520 11.53 4.75 -32.69
CA VAL A 520 10.30 4.01 -32.41
C VAL A 520 9.23 4.95 -31.89
N PHE A 521 8.10 4.96 -32.59
CA PHE A 521 6.96 5.82 -32.32
C PHE A 521 5.70 5.00 -32.03
N GLU A 522 4.81 5.60 -31.27
CA GLU A 522 3.50 5.07 -30.91
C GLU A 522 2.40 5.96 -31.46
N TYR A 523 1.43 5.37 -32.14
CA TYR A 523 0.19 6.03 -32.54
C TYR A 523 -0.94 5.60 -31.60
N ASN A 524 -1.58 6.58 -30.96
CA ASN A 524 -2.60 6.32 -29.95
C ASN A 524 -4.03 6.52 -30.49
N SER A 525 -5.03 6.03 -29.73
CA SER A 525 -6.46 6.16 -30.06
C SER A 525 -7.02 7.59 -30.12
N VAL A 526 -6.23 8.58 -29.71
CA VAL A 526 -6.56 10.00 -29.83
C VAL A 526 -5.77 10.68 -30.95
N ASN A 527 -5.22 9.88 -31.87
CA ASN A 527 -4.54 10.32 -33.09
C ASN A 527 -3.24 11.11 -32.85
N GLU A 528 -2.53 10.91 -31.73
CA GLU A 528 -1.20 11.48 -31.52
C GLU A 528 -0.10 10.48 -31.86
N ILE A 529 1.03 11.01 -32.34
CA ILE A 529 2.27 10.25 -32.54
C ILE A 529 3.23 10.60 -31.40
N ARG A 530 3.66 9.61 -30.63
CA ARG A 530 4.51 9.76 -29.43
C ARG A 530 5.82 9.00 -29.59
N LEU A 531 6.88 9.48 -28.95
CA LEU A 531 8.12 8.69 -28.81
C LEU A 531 7.94 7.62 -27.73
N THR A 532 8.37 6.38 -28.00
CA THR A 532 8.28 5.31 -26.99
C THR A 532 9.27 5.52 -25.83
N SER A 533 10.42 6.12 -26.10
CA SER A 533 11.52 6.24 -25.13
C SER A 533 11.43 7.45 -24.19
N VAL A 534 10.66 8.48 -24.55
CA VAL A 534 10.52 9.73 -23.77
C VAL A 534 9.11 10.33 -23.99
N PRO A 535 8.56 11.11 -23.04
CA PRO A 535 7.20 11.65 -23.10
C PRO A 535 7.06 12.84 -24.08
N LEU A 536 7.52 12.66 -25.32
CA LEU A 536 7.46 13.64 -26.39
C LEU A 536 6.41 13.26 -27.44
N CYS A 537 5.66 14.25 -27.89
CA CYS A 537 4.60 14.17 -28.88
C CYS A 537 5.00 14.96 -30.14
N LEU A 538 4.75 14.38 -31.32
CA LEU A 538 4.95 15.03 -32.60
C LEU A 538 3.93 16.16 -32.76
N THR A 539 4.43 17.40 -32.87
CA THR A 539 3.63 18.62 -32.85
C THR A 539 3.96 19.49 -34.06
N VAL A 540 2.94 20.10 -34.67
CA VAL A 540 3.10 21.11 -35.73
C VAL A 540 3.01 22.50 -35.13
N ARG A 541 4.03 23.32 -35.36
CA ARG A 541 4.07 24.73 -34.92
C ARG A 541 4.66 25.60 -36.02
N HIS A 542 3.93 26.64 -36.44
CA HIS A 542 4.33 27.53 -37.53
C HIS A 542 4.80 26.76 -38.79
N GLU A 543 4.02 25.78 -39.24
CA GLU A 543 4.32 24.94 -40.42
C GLU A 543 5.56 24.03 -40.30
N GLN A 544 6.20 23.97 -39.12
CA GLN A 544 7.30 23.06 -38.84
C GLN A 544 6.88 21.93 -37.90
N ILE A 545 7.44 20.74 -38.13
CA ILE A 545 7.22 19.57 -37.29
C ILE A 545 8.35 19.48 -36.26
N SER A 546 7.98 19.34 -34.99
CA SER A 546 8.91 19.21 -33.86
C SER A 546 8.36 18.27 -32.79
N PHE A 547 9.22 17.78 -31.92
CA PHE A 547 8.83 17.05 -30.72
C PHE A 547 8.73 18.00 -29.53
N GLU A 548 7.63 17.89 -28.79
CA GLU A 548 7.36 18.67 -27.57
C GLU A 548 6.83 17.75 -26.46
N ASN A 549 6.89 18.18 -25.19
CA ASN A 549 6.30 17.41 -24.09
C ASN A 549 4.81 17.16 -24.31
N CYS A 550 4.40 15.91 -24.18
CA CYS A 550 3.00 15.52 -24.20
C CYS A 550 2.28 16.16 -22.99
N THR A 551 1.15 16.84 -23.24
CA THR A 551 0.32 17.42 -22.17
C THR A 551 -0.67 16.38 -21.66
N THR A 552 -0.99 16.42 -20.37
CA THR A 552 -1.94 15.51 -19.71
C THR A 552 -3.42 15.88 -19.95
N SER A 553 -3.70 17.04 -20.55
CA SER A 553 -5.04 17.50 -20.94
C SER A 553 -5.37 17.13 -22.39
N LYS A 554 -6.65 17.33 -22.80
CA LYS A 554 -7.14 17.04 -24.17
C LYS A 554 -6.12 17.48 -25.23
N PRO A 555 -5.78 16.62 -26.21
CA PRO A 555 -4.75 16.92 -27.19
C PRO A 555 -5.11 18.14 -28.03
N ALA A 556 -4.18 19.08 -28.16
CA ALA A 556 -4.34 20.25 -29.01
C ALA A 556 -4.39 19.84 -30.49
N ALA A 557 -5.13 20.59 -31.32
CA ALA A 557 -5.27 20.29 -32.74
C ALA A 557 -3.93 20.19 -33.49
N SER A 558 -2.88 20.86 -32.99
CA SER A 558 -1.51 20.83 -33.51
C SER A 558 -0.77 19.49 -33.30
N ARG A 559 -1.38 18.53 -32.61
CA ARG A 559 -0.79 17.22 -32.27
C ARG A 559 -1.56 16.04 -32.86
N LEU A 560 -2.62 16.32 -33.62
CA LEU A 560 -3.50 15.30 -34.17
C LEU A 560 -3.06 14.94 -35.60
N TRP A 561 -2.80 13.66 -35.81
CA TRP A 561 -2.29 13.06 -37.04
C TRP A 561 -3.24 11.98 -37.52
N HIS A 562 -3.50 11.93 -38.82
CA HIS A 562 -4.37 10.94 -39.43
C HIS A 562 -3.61 10.18 -40.53
N PHE A 563 -3.92 8.90 -40.72
CA PHE A 563 -3.39 8.15 -41.85
C PHE A 563 -4.33 8.30 -43.06
N GLY A 564 -3.86 8.96 -44.11
CA GLY A 564 -4.53 9.00 -45.40
C GLY A 564 -4.37 7.67 -46.14
N GLN A 565 -5.46 7.16 -46.73
CA GLN A 565 -5.41 6.05 -47.68
C GLN A 565 -5.32 6.61 -49.10
N GLU A 566 -4.11 6.78 -49.61
CA GLU A 566 -3.89 6.93 -51.05
C GLU A 566 -3.06 5.73 -51.54
N THR A 567 -3.70 4.88 -52.34
CA THR A 567 -3.11 3.79 -53.15
C THR A 567 -1.86 3.10 -52.58
N ARG A 568 -2.07 2.02 -51.81
CA ARG A 568 -1.04 1.08 -51.31
C ARG A 568 0.04 1.67 -50.37
N GLN A 569 -0.01 2.95 -50.00
CA GLN A 569 0.85 3.55 -48.98
C GLN A 569 0.00 4.30 -47.96
N GLN A 570 0.30 4.11 -46.66
CA GLN A 570 -0.31 4.90 -45.59
C GLN A 570 0.51 6.19 -45.44
N SER A 571 -0.09 7.34 -45.72
CA SER A 571 0.54 8.65 -45.55
C SER A 571 0.09 9.29 -44.25
N ILE A 572 1.00 9.90 -43.49
CA ILE A 572 0.66 10.64 -42.27
C ILE A 572 0.28 12.07 -42.66
N VAL A 573 -0.94 12.47 -42.32
CA VAL A 573 -1.54 13.75 -42.68
C VAL A 573 -1.93 14.51 -41.41
N HIS A 574 -1.46 15.73 -41.26
CA HIS A 574 -1.92 16.63 -40.21
C HIS A 574 -3.16 17.38 -40.69
N ASN A 575 -4.10 17.71 -39.79
CA ASN A 575 -5.37 18.39 -40.11
C ASN A 575 -5.26 19.73 -40.87
N GLN A 576 -4.05 20.26 -41.07
CA GLN A 576 -3.77 21.49 -41.82
C GLN A 576 -2.75 21.34 -42.96
N CYS A 577 -2.15 20.17 -43.15
CA CYS A 577 -1.14 19.97 -44.19
C CYS A 577 -1.43 18.69 -44.98
N SER A 578 -2.08 18.85 -46.14
CA SER A 578 -1.88 17.94 -47.26
C SER A 578 -0.55 18.33 -47.89
N THR A 579 0.52 17.61 -47.60
CA THR A 579 1.74 17.69 -48.41
C THR A 579 1.45 16.98 -49.73
N ARG A 580 1.33 17.75 -50.80
CA ARG A 580 1.39 17.27 -52.19
C ARG A 580 2.78 16.77 -52.53
#